data_AF-A0A1A8C889-F1
#
_entry.id   AF-A0A1A8C889-F1
#
_cell.length_a   1.000
_cell.length_b   1.000
_cell.length_c   1.000
_cell.angle_alpha   90.00
_cell.angle_beta   90.00
_cell.angle_gamma   90.00
#
_symmetry.space_group_name_H-M   'P 1'
#
loop_
_entity.id
_entity.type
_entity.pdbx_description
1 polymer ?
#
loop_
_entity_poly.entity_id
_entity_poly.type
_entity_poly.pdbx_seq_one_letter_code
_entity_poly.pdbx_strand_id
1 'polypeptide(L)'
;MGTYGFCYRDMVPRIVQILSPLSTTGTQQQFKGALYCILGTHNGFCPAITRDWDCIGEVWSAQVRCGLSHSMILEKPSIGQLFDGIIERIHRQYDTIGIYFIVSERCAETASQIAQSSSLELSSKEEMKEGIQRQRIRNVVAARKYEKLVNDLLDCLEDKDLPWKFDHMATDLLALLLRDDHPLPPDAVLYFTQSIVHDSITIRKVAISAVAGILKQLKWPRKKVAMKPSEISGIQDPEGICVGDREGNHWLQYESTNLPLSQELWDSLHYVEKTHWGYYSWPREMMIYAASEKPQDDLPYEEMSEGEKIIFEYFSDPDFVEQLMEFLSLEERKGKDSFNPGRFCLFKITAGLIRGSKHWSFSKVDRLWQLLCPLIRTALNNITVETYTDWGTCIATACEGRDPRKLHWLFELLMESPLSGEGGSFRDASLLYVLQGGLAQQQWRVSELLHRLLAYLEPKLTQVYKNVRERIGSVLTYIFMIDVALPHTRPTSSPHVAEFVTRVLERLKPLTSESEIHNHIHEENTQETDECTQAVKLLKTGQNVNCVVDGH
;
A
#
# COMPACT_ATOMS: atom_id res chain seq x y z
N MET A 1 17.31 32.75 -18.59
CA MET A 1 17.85 32.06 -17.40
C MET A 1 18.52 30.72 -17.70
N GLY A 2 18.12 29.96 -18.74
CA GLY A 2 18.78 28.68 -19.06
C GLY A 2 20.16 28.74 -19.72
N THR A 3 20.60 29.91 -20.20
CA THR A 3 21.85 30.06 -20.98
C THR A 3 23.08 30.35 -20.12
N TYR A 4 22.93 31.14 -19.04
CA TYR A 4 24.02 31.51 -18.16
C TYR A 4 23.90 30.76 -16.84
N GLY A 5 24.96 30.06 -16.44
CA GLY A 5 25.00 29.31 -15.19
C GLY A 5 24.66 30.20 -13.99
N PHE A 6 23.77 29.73 -13.12
CA PHE A 6 23.37 30.38 -11.86
C PHE A 6 22.72 31.78 -11.95
N CYS A 7 22.52 32.36 -13.14
CA CYS A 7 21.93 33.71 -13.27
C CYS A 7 20.52 33.84 -12.66
N TYR A 8 19.81 32.72 -12.48
CA TYR A 8 18.51 32.72 -11.80
C TYR A 8 18.62 33.16 -10.34
N ARG A 9 19.75 32.93 -9.66
CA ARG A 9 19.97 33.35 -8.27
C ARG A 9 19.92 34.87 -8.11
N ASP A 10 20.28 35.61 -9.15
CA ASP A 10 20.22 37.08 -9.15
C ASP A 10 18.84 37.61 -9.55
N MET A 11 18.13 36.88 -10.42
CA MET A 11 16.84 37.31 -10.96
C MET A 11 15.66 36.96 -10.05
N VAL A 12 15.67 35.79 -9.43
CA VAL A 12 14.57 35.27 -8.60
C VAL A 12 14.21 36.20 -7.43
N PRO A 13 15.16 36.73 -6.64
CA PRO A 13 14.83 37.64 -5.54
C PRO A 13 14.06 38.88 -6.01
N ARG A 14 14.40 39.40 -7.20
CA ARG A 14 13.74 40.58 -7.80
C ARG A 14 12.33 40.27 -8.29
N ILE A 15 12.11 39.06 -8.80
CA ILE A 15 10.78 38.59 -9.23
C ILE A 15 9.89 38.40 -7.99
N VAL A 16 10.42 37.73 -6.97
CA VAL A 16 9.73 37.45 -5.71
C VAL A 16 9.36 38.73 -4.96
N GLN A 17 10.20 39.76 -4.99
CA GLN A 17 9.90 41.06 -4.37
C GLN A 17 8.60 41.69 -4.90
N ILE A 18 8.23 41.45 -6.17
CA ILE A 18 6.98 41.94 -6.78
C ILE A 18 5.75 41.24 -6.17
N LEU A 19 5.92 40.00 -5.69
CA LEU A 19 4.86 39.21 -5.05
C LEU A 19 4.70 39.51 -3.56
N SER A 20 5.59 40.31 -2.96
CA SER A 20 5.54 40.59 -1.52
C SER A 20 4.26 41.34 -1.14
N PRO A 21 3.55 40.94 -0.06
CA PRO A 21 2.39 41.66 0.47
C PRO A 21 2.70 43.10 0.87
N LEU A 22 3.95 43.39 1.23
CA LEU A 22 4.42 44.71 1.64
C LEU A 22 4.71 45.63 0.43
N SER A 23 4.65 45.10 -0.79
CA SER A 23 4.87 45.87 -2.01
C SER A 23 3.65 46.73 -2.33
N THR A 24 3.67 47.99 -1.90
CA THR A 24 2.60 48.98 -2.17
C THR A 24 2.70 49.61 -3.56
N THR A 25 3.74 49.30 -4.34
CA THR A 25 4.08 49.98 -5.60
C THR A 25 3.81 49.15 -6.85
N GLY A 26 3.43 47.88 -6.72
CA GLY A 26 3.21 46.97 -7.84
C GLY A 26 1.84 47.13 -8.50
N THR A 27 1.81 47.29 -9.81
CA THR A 27 0.58 47.15 -10.61
C THR A 27 0.16 45.69 -10.71
N GLN A 28 -1.14 45.43 -10.87
CA GLN A 28 -1.66 44.07 -11.06
C GLN A 28 -1.06 43.34 -12.28
N GLN A 29 -0.66 44.09 -13.32
CA GLN A 29 0.02 43.52 -14.48
C GLN A 29 1.45 43.06 -14.16
N GLN A 30 2.17 43.81 -13.31
CA GLN A 30 3.49 43.38 -12.83
C GLN A 30 3.37 42.12 -11.98
N PHE A 31 2.37 42.04 -11.10
CA PHE A 31 2.09 40.83 -10.32
C PHE A 31 1.82 39.61 -11.23
N LYS A 32 0.91 39.76 -12.19
CA LYS A 32 0.60 38.70 -13.16
C LYS A 32 1.82 38.31 -14.00
N GLY A 33 2.63 39.29 -14.41
CA GLY A 33 3.88 39.07 -15.14
C GLY A 33 4.90 38.28 -14.31
N ALA A 34 5.05 38.60 -13.03
CA ALA A 34 5.92 37.85 -12.11
C ALA A 34 5.51 36.38 -11.99
N LEU A 35 4.19 36.10 -11.91
CA LEU A 35 3.68 34.72 -11.91
C LEU A 35 4.00 33.98 -13.21
N TYR A 36 3.88 34.64 -14.38
CA TYR A 36 4.33 34.03 -15.64
C TYR A 36 5.84 33.75 -15.66
N CYS A 37 6.65 34.62 -15.07
CA CYS A 37 8.09 34.39 -14.94
C CYS A 37 8.41 33.17 -14.04
N ILE A 38 7.63 32.95 -12.98
CA ILE A 38 7.77 31.78 -12.09
C ILE A 38 7.27 30.51 -12.76
N LEU A 39 6.12 30.57 -13.45
CA LEU A 39 5.56 29.43 -14.19
C LEU A 39 6.53 28.95 -15.27
N GLY A 40 7.15 29.89 -15.99
CA GLY A 40 8.02 29.59 -17.12
C GLY A 40 7.28 28.98 -18.32
N THR A 41 7.96 28.79 -19.44
CA THR A 41 7.38 28.13 -20.63
C THR A 41 7.43 26.60 -20.48
N HIS A 42 6.60 25.85 -21.22
CA HIS A 42 6.44 24.39 -21.06
C HIS A 42 7.75 23.56 -21.04
N ASN A 43 8.77 23.99 -21.79
CA ASN A 43 10.10 23.36 -21.82
C ASN A 43 11.22 24.29 -21.33
N GLY A 44 10.86 25.44 -20.78
CA GLY A 44 11.80 26.44 -20.28
C GLY A 44 12.16 26.24 -18.81
N PHE A 45 13.16 27.01 -18.38
CA PHE A 45 13.51 27.17 -16.97
C PHE A 45 12.29 27.64 -16.16
N CYS A 46 11.99 26.96 -15.06
CA CYS A 46 10.92 27.31 -14.13
C CYS A 46 11.54 27.49 -12.74
N PRO A 47 11.58 28.73 -12.22
CA PRO A 47 12.11 29.03 -10.89
C PRO A 47 11.56 28.14 -9.78
N ALA A 48 10.26 27.80 -9.84
CA ALA A 48 9.55 27.05 -8.81
C ALA A 48 9.93 25.56 -8.71
N ILE A 49 10.71 25.02 -9.64
CA ILE A 49 11.20 23.63 -9.63
C ILE A 49 12.74 23.54 -9.71
N THR A 50 13.43 24.65 -9.48
CA THR A 50 14.89 24.69 -9.53
C THR A 50 15.47 23.81 -8.42
N ARG A 51 16.48 22.98 -8.74
CA ARG A 51 17.15 22.11 -7.76
C ARG A 51 18.15 22.87 -6.88
N ASP A 52 17.69 23.96 -6.26
CA ASP A 52 18.47 24.84 -5.42
C ASP A 52 17.64 25.35 -4.23
N TRP A 53 18.10 25.07 -3.02
CA TRP A 53 17.40 25.40 -1.79
C TRP A 53 17.19 26.91 -1.61
N ASP A 54 18.12 27.75 -2.06
CA ASP A 54 17.95 29.22 -1.96
C ASP A 54 16.80 29.69 -2.84
N CYS A 55 16.77 29.21 -4.08
CA CYS A 55 15.75 29.58 -5.06
C CYS A 55 14.36 29.07 -4.64
N ILE A 56 14.25 27.80 -4.24
CA ILE A 56 12.97 27.21 -3.84
C ILE A 56 12.47 27.80 -2.54
N GLY A 57 13.38 28.01 -1.57
CA GLY A 57 13.09 28.67 -0.31
C GLY A 57 12.39 30.01 -0.49
N GLU A 58 12.94 30.86 -1.37
CA GLU A 58 12.34 32.17 -1.67
C GLU A 58 11.05 32.06 -2.50
N VAL A 59 11.05 31.23 -3.55
CA VAL A 59 9.94 31.16 -4.51
C VAL A 59 8.69 30.53 -3.90
N TRP A 60 8.82 29.45 -3.13
CA TRP A 60 7.66 28.77 -2.54
C TRP A 60 7.03 29.62 -1.44
N SER A 61 7.84 30.11 -0.51
CA SER A 61 7.37 30.99 0.57
C SER A 61 6.70 32.25 0.02
N ALA A 62 7.26 32.88 -1.00
CA ALA A 62 6.67 34.07 -1.61
C ALA A 62 5.37 33.80 -2.36
N GLN A 63 5.25 32.65 -3.03
CA GLN A 63 4.02 32.26 -3.71
C GLN A 63 2.86 32.06 -2.74
N VAL A 64 3.12 31.49 -1.56
CA VAL A 64 2.10 31.35 -0.53
C VAL A 64 1.79 32.72 0.09
N ARG A 65 2.82 33.43 0.59
CA ARG A 65 2.65 34.72 1.27
C ARG A 65 1.97 35.77 0.42
N CYS A 66 2.13 35.74 -0.90
CA CYS A 66 1.46 36.70 -1.77
C CYS A 66 -0.07 36.66 -1.65
N GLY A 67 -0.66 35.56 -1.19
CA GLY A 67 -2.08 35.45 -0.89
C GLY A 67 -2.60 36.42 0.17
N LEU A 68 -1.73 36.91 1.06
CA LEU A 68 -2.03 37.90 2.09
C LEU A 68 -2.04 39.34 1.56
N SER A 69 -1.70 39.55 0.28
CA SER A 69 -1.68 40.90 -0.30
C SER A 69 -3.10 41.45 -0.42
N HIS A 70 -3.29 42.72 -0.06
CA HIS A 70 -4.60 43.40 -0.10
C HIS A 70 -5.20 43.53 -1.53
N SER A 71 -4.37 43.30 -2.56
CA SER A 71 -4.85 43.19 -3.94
C SER A 71 -5.71 41.94 -4.07
N MET A 72 -6.96 42.08 -4.52
CA MET A 72 -7.89 40.96 -4.74
C MET A 72 -7.39 40.01 -5.84
N ILE A 73 -6.43 39.15 -5.49
CA ILE A 73 -5.64 38.29 -6.38
C ILE A 73 -6.50 37.19 -7.01
N LEU A 74 -7.50 36.69 -6.26
CA LEU A 74 -8.31 35.53 -6.67
C LEU A 74 -9.60 35.89 -7.43
N GLU A 75 -10.03 37.16 -7.43
CA GLU A 75 -11.22 37.56 -8.19
C GLU A 75 -11.02 37.50 -9.71
N LYS A 76 -9.77 37.53 -10.18
CA LYS A 76 -9.45 37.40 -11.60
C LYS A 76 -9.17 35.93 -11.94
N PRO A 77 -10.02 35.26 -12.74
CA PRO A 77 -9.83 33.85 -13.10
C PRO A 77 -8.45 33.57 -13.71
N SER A 78 -7.92 34.52 -14.48
CA SER A 78 -6.61 34.37 -15.12
C SER A 78 -5.42 34.34 -14.15
N ILE A 79 -5.54 34.88 -12.94
CA ILE A 79 -4.50 34.79 -11.91
C ILE A 79 -4.65 33.47 -11.16
N GLY A 80 -5.89 33.09 -10.82
CA GLY A 80 -6.19 31.79 -10.24
C GLY A 80 -5.64 30.62 -11.09
N GLN A 81 -5.87 30.65 -12.40
CA GLN A 81 -5.36 29.66 -13.35
C GLN A 81 -3.83 29.61 -13.42
N LEU A 82 -3.14 30.74 -13.18
CA LEU A 82 -1.68 30.75 -13.16
C LEU A 82 -1.14 30.02 -11.93
N PHE A 83 -1.73 30.23 -10.76
CA PHE A 83 -1.37 29.46 -9.56
C PHE A 83 -1.63 27.97 -9.75
N ASP A 84 -2.79 27.61 -10.33
CA ASP A 84 -3.10 26.20 -10.63
C ASP A 84 -2.05 25.60 -11.57
N GLY A 85 -1.68 26.32 -12.63
CA GLY A 85 -0.64 25.88 -13.56
C GLY A 85 0.75 25.78 -12.93
N ILE A 86 1.10 26.67 -11.99
CA ILE A 86 2.39 26.58 -11.28
C ILE A 86 2.40 25.35 -10.37
N ILE A 87 1.34 25.15 -9.58
CA ILE A 87 1.24 24.03 -8.65
C ILE A 87 1.18 22.69 -9.37
N GLU A 88 0.38 22.57 -10.43
CA GLU A 88 0.36 21.38 -11.29
C GLU A 88 1.77 21.08 -11.83
N ARG A 89 2.50 22.12 -12.26
CA ARG A 89 3.88 21.96 -12.75
C ARG A 89 4.84 21.52 -11.66
N ILE A 90 4.74 22.08 -10.45
CA ILE A 90 5.53 21.68 -9.29
C ILE A 90 5.26 20.20 -8.99
N HIS A 91 4.00 19.78 -8.80
CA HIS A 91 3.67 18.37 -8.52
C HIS A 91 4.15 17.40 -9.58
N ARG A 92 4.14 17.79 -10.87
CA ARG A 92 4.55 16.91 -11.97
C ARG A 92 6.06 16.83 -12.16
N GLN A 93 6.80 17.89 -11.81
CA GLN A 93 8.21 18.05 -12.21
C GLN A 93 9.17 18.31 -11.04
N TYR A 94 8.67 18.46 -9.82
CA TYR A 94 9.54 18.64 -8.65
C TYR A 94 10.30 17.35 -8.36
N ASP A 95 11.62 17.49 -8.29
CA ASP A 95 12.51 16.44 -7.83
C ASP A 95 13.05 16.81 -6.44
N THR A 96 13.07 15.84 -5.55
CA THR A 96 13.64 15.95 -4.22
C THR A 96 15.07 16.48 -4.26
N ILE A 97 15.31 17.66 -3.67
CA ILE A 97 16.61 18.33 -3.68
C ILE A 97 17.50 17.73 -2.59
N GLY A 98 18.69 17.23 -2.92
CA GLY A 98 19.55 16.56 -1.95
C GLY A 98 19.95 17.43 -0.74
N ILE A 99 19.80 16.88 0.46
CA ILE A 99 20.36 17.45 1.71
C ILE A 99 21.77 16.92 1.93
N TYR A 100 21.94 15.61 1.80
CA TYR A 100 23.22 14.94 1.99
C TYR A 100 23.87 14.63 0.64
N PHE A 101 25.02 15.28 0.37
CA PHE A 101 25.90 14.89 -0.71
C PHE A 101 27.13 14.22 -0.11
N ILE A 102 27.30 12.91 -0.34
CA ILE A 102 28.44 12.12 0.15
C ILE A 102 29.08 11.39 -1.04
N VAL A 103 30.39 11.55 -1.22
CA VAL A 103 31.14 10.83 -2.26
C VAL A 103 31.77 9.62 -1.60
N SER A 104 31.48 8.42 -2.11
CA SER A 104 32.06 7.19 -1.56
C SER A 104 33.57 7.12 -1.83
N GLU A 105 34.31 6.43 -0.96
CA GLU A 105 35.75 6.21 -1.10
C GLU A 105 36.07 5.53 -2.45
N ARG A 106 35.30 4.52 -2.84
CA ARG A 106 35.44 3.83 -4.12
C ARG A 106 35.29 4.78 -5.32
N CYS A 107 34.38 5.75 -5.25
CA CYS A 107 34.23 6.77 -6.30
C CYS A 107 35.48 7.67 -6.37
N ALA A 108 36.01 8.08 -5.22
CA ALA A 108 37.23 8.88 -5.15
C ALA A 108 38.46 8.13 -5.68
N GLU A 109 38.60 6.84 -5.35
CA GLU A 109 39.65 5.96 -5.88
C GLU A 109 39.56 5.82 -7.41
N THR A 110 38.36 5.57 -7.93
CA THR A 110 38.12 5.45 -9.37
C THR A 110 38.43 6.76 -10.09
N ALA A 111 38.01 7.90 -9.53
CA ALA A 111 38.34 9.21 -10.07
C ALA A 111 39.85 9.47 -10.09
N SER A 112 40.57 9.00 -9.07
CA SER A 112 42.04 9.09 -9.00
C SER A 112 42.71 8.26 -10.10
N GLN A 113 42.20 7.06 -10.38
CA GLN A 113 42.68 6.22 -11.50
C GLN A 113 42.43 6.89 -12.85
N ILE A 114 41.27 7.53 -13.04
CA ILE A 114 40.96 8.28 -14.28
C ILE A 114 41.92 9.45 -14.44
N ALA A 115 42.14 10.25 -13.39
CA ALA A 115 43.07 11.38 -13.41
C ALA A 115 44.49 10.95 -13.80
N GLN A 116 44.98 9.85 -13.22
CA GLN A 116 46.27 9.25 -13.57
C GLN A 116 46.34 8.84 -15.03
N SER A 117 45.31 8.15 -15.55
CA SER A 117 45.26 7.72 -16.95
C SER A 117 45.21 8.89 -17.95
N SER A 118 44.64 10.02 -17.53
CA SER A 118 44.47 11.23 -18.36
C SER A 118 45.60 12.24 -18.21
N SER A 119 46.65 11.89 -17.44
CA SER A 119 47.77 12.79 -17.09
C SER A 119 47.31 14.11 -16.46
N LEU A 120 46.20 14.09 -15.71
CA LEU A 120 45.72 15.22 -14.93
C LEU A 120 46.46 15.28 -13.58
N GLU A 121 46.65 16.49 -13.05
CA GLU A 121 47.23 16.66 -11.71
C GLU A 121 46.32 16.03 -10.65
N LEU A 122 46.93 15.20 -9.79
CA LEU A 122 46.25 14.59 -8.64
C LEU A 122 46.07 15.63 -7.54
N SER A 123 44.88 15.67 -6.95
CA SER A 123 44.58 16.54 -5.82
C SER A 123 45.51 16.24 -4.63
N SER A 124 45.99 17.29 -3.98
CA SER A 124 46.79 17.17 -2.76
C SER A 124 45.96 16.60 -1.59
N LYS A 125 46.65 16.09 -0.57
CA LYS A 125 45.98 15.60 0.65
C LYS A 125 45.25 16.74 1.38
N GLU A 126 45.78 17.95 1.30
CA GLU A 126 45.23 19.17 1.87
C GLU A 126 43.94 19.57 1.15
N GLU A 127 43.94 19.61 -0.18
CA GLU A 127 42.73 19.89 -0.99
C GLU A 127 41.64 18.85 -0.77
N MET A 128 42.01 17.57 -0.62
CA MET A 128 41.05 16.51 -0.33
C MET A 128 40.38 16.72 1.05
N LYS A 129 41.18 17.07 2.07
CA LYS A 129 40.65 17.40 3.40
C LYS A 129 39.74 18.63 3.35
N GLU A 130 40.13 19.66 2.60
CA GLU A 130 39.31 20.84 2.41
C GLU A 130 38.00 20.52 1.67
N GLY A 131 38.04 19.70 0.63
CA GLY A 131 36.86 19.24 -0.11
C GLY A 131 35.86 18.52 0.79
N ILE A 132 36.33 17.59 1.64
CA ILE A 132 35.51 16.90 2.64
C ILE A 132 34.90 17.90 3.63
N GLN A 133 35.69 18.88 4.09
CA GLN A 133 35.19 19.90 5.02
C GLN A 133 34.11 20.78 4.37
N ARG A 134 34.32 21.25 3.14
CA ARG A 134 33.34 22.04 2.37
C ARG A 134 32.06 21.22 2.10
N GLN A 135 32.19 19.93 1.83
CA GLN A 135 31.07 19.01 1.66
C GLN A 135 30.23 18.88 2.93
N ARG A 136 30.88 18.71 4.10
CA ARG A 136 30.19 18.66 5.40
C ARG A 136 29.43 19.96 5.67
N ILE A 137 30.07 21.11 5.46
CA ILE A 137 29.45 22.43 5.63
C ILE A 137 28.24 22.57 4.69
N ARG A 138 28.39 22.19 3.42
CA ARG A 138 27.29 22.22 2.44
C ARG A 138 26.08 21.41 2.91
N ASN A 139 26.29 20.20 3.44
CA ASN A 139 25.19 19.35 3.90
C ASN A 139 24.46 19.96 5.11
N VAL A 140 25.20 20.51 6.07
CA VAL A 140 24.61 21.22 7.22
C VAL A 140 23.82 22.45 6.76
N VAL A 141 24.36 23.23 5.82
CA VAL A 141 23.67 24.40 5.27
C VAL A 141 22.42 23.99 4.49
N ALA A 142 22.47 22.89 3.72
CA ALA A 142 21.31 22.38 2.99
C ALA A 142 20.19 21.93 3.94
N ALA A 143 20.52 21.22 5.03
CA ALA A 143 19.56 20.83 6.06
C ALA A 143 18.88 22.05 6.69
N ARG A 144 19.66 23.07 7.07
CA ARG A 144 19.11 24.33 7.62
C ARG A 144 18.20 25.08 6.64
N LYS A 145 18.53 25.06 5.34
CA LYS A 145 17.67 25.70 4.32
C LYS A 145 16.38 24.93 4.10
N TYR A 146 16.43 23.60 4.17
CA TYR A 146 15.25 22.75 4.16
C TYR A 146 14.35 23.05 5.37
N GLU A 147 14.88 23.00 6.59
CA GLU A 147 14.14 23.30 7.82
C GLU A 147 13.55 24.71 7.78
N LYS A 148 14.33 25.69 7.30
CA LYS A 148 13.86 27.06 7.12
C LYS A 148 12.65 27.12 6.19
N LEU A 149 12.69 26.45 5.03
CA LEU A 149 11.56 26.44 4.10
C LEU A 149 10.32 25.76 4.72
N VAL A 150 10.50 24.67 5.47
CA VAL A 150 9.40 24.04 6.21
C VAL A 150 8.76 25.04 7.16
N ASN A 151 9.56 25.73 7.98
CA ASN A 151 9.07 26.72 8.94
C ASN A 151 8.44 27.93 8.25
N ASP A 152 9.05 28.44 7.18
CA ASP A 152 8.50 29.57 6.41
C ASP A 152 7.10 29.26 5.84
N LEU A 153 6.83 28.00 5.46
CA LEU A 153 5.51 27.54 5.01
C LEU A 153 4.54 27.35 6.18
N LEU A 154 4.99 26.79 7.31
CA LEU A 154 4.18 26.67 8.53
C LEU A 154 3.75 28.04 9.06
N ASP A 155 4.65 29.02 9.10
CA ASP A 155 4.34 30.40 9.46
C ASP A 155 3.20 30.98 8.60
N CYS A 156 3.11 30.57 7.33
CA CYS A 156 2.01 31.00 6.47
C CYS A 156 0.69 30.31 6.83
N LEU A 157 0.74 29.02 7.15
CA LEU A 157 -0.42 28.21 7.53
C LEU A 157 -1.00 28.62 8.88
N GLU A 158 -0.21 29.22 9.77
CA GLU A 158 -0.68 29.80 11.02
C GLU A 158 -1.42 31.14 10.85
N ASP A 159 -1.28 31.79 9.68
CA ASP A 159 -1.90 33.08 9.39
C ASP A 159 -3.40 32.91 9.05
N LYS A 160 -4.27 33.43 9.92
CA LYS A 160 -5.73 33.32 9.79
C LYS A 160 -6.30 34.10 8.61
N ASP A 161 -5.57 35.08 8.10
CA ASP A 161 -6.00 35.88 6.96
C ASP A 161 -5.60 35.22 5.62
N LEU A 162 -4.89 34.08 5.65
CA LEU A 162 -4.49 33.35 4.45
C LEU A 162 -5.72 32.76 3.73
N PRO A 163 -5.97 33.10 2.45
CA PRO A 163 -7.12 32.54 1.75
C PRO A 163 -6.98 31.03 1.53
N TRP A 164 -8.11 30.30 1.57
CA TRP A 164 -8.18 28.84 1.46
C TRP A 164 -7.34 28.23 0.31
N LYS A 165 -7.21 28.92 -0.82
CA LYS A 165 -6.44 28.43 -1.97
C LYS A 165 -4.93 28.39 -1.67
N PHE A 166 -4.43 29.36 -0.92
CA PHE A 166 -3.03 29.44 -0.53
C PHE A 166 -2.74 28.53 0.68
N ASP A 167 -3.74 28.30 1.53
CA ASP A 167 -3.70 27.28 2.58
C ASP A 167 -3.56 25.87 1.98
N HIS A 168 -4.37 25.52 0.97
CA HIS A 168 -4.21 24.28 0.19
C HIS A 168 -2.84 24.19 -0.46
N MET A 169 -2.40 25.28 -1.09
CA MET A 169 -1.10 25.36 -1.75
C MET A 169 0.05 25.11 -0.78
N ALA A 170 0.05 25.77 0.38
CA ALA A 170 1.10 25.62 1.38
C ALA A 170 1.13 24.19 1.94
N THR A 171 -0.04 23.60 2.17
CA THR A 171 -0.18 22.20 2.60
C THR A 171 0.42 21.23 1.57
N ASP A 172 0.10 21.43 0.28
CA ASP A 172 0.62 20.62 -0.82
C ASP A 172 2.15 20.74 -0.95
N LEU A 173 2.67 21.97 -0.90
CA LEU A 173 4.11 22.24 -0.95
C LEU A 173 4.83 21.64 0.25
N LEU A 174 4.27 21.75 1.45
CA LEU A 174 4.81 21.15 2.66
C LEU A 174 4.84 19.61 2.56
N ALA A 175 3.83 18.99 1.96
CA ALA A 175 3.79 17.55 1.77
C ALA A 175 4.85 17.05 0.78
N LEU A 176 5.23 17.87 -0.23
CA LEU A 176 6.34 17.58 -1.14
C LEU A 176 7.71 17.62 -0.45
N LEU A 177 7.82 18.24 0.74
CA LEU A 177 9.03 18.29 1.56
C LEU A 177 9.20 17.06 2.46
N LEU A 178 8.24 16.12 2.46
CA LEU A 178 8.37 14.84 3.14
C LEU A 178 9.29 13.91 2.35
N ARG A 179 10.28 13.32 3.02
CA ARG A 179 11.39 12.56 2.39
C ARG A 179 11.83 11.38 3.24
N ASP A 180 12.51 10.40 2.68
CA ASP A 180 12.97 9.22 3.43
C ASP A 180 14.30 9.44 4.17
N ASP A 181 15.15 10.33 3.67
CA ASP A 181 16.54 10.52 4.13
C ASP A 181 16.72 11.52 5.28
N HIS A 182 15.70 12.32 5.60
CA HIS A 182 15.72 13.29 6.69
C HIS A 182 14.34 13.41 7.34
N PRO A 183 14.22 13.35 8.67
CA PRO A 183 12.94 13.41 9.37
C PRO A 183 12.27 14.76 9.16
N LEU A 184 10.93 14.76 9.09
CA LEU A 184 10.16 15.99 9.03
C LEU A 184 10.24 16.73 10.39
N PRO A 185 10.38 18.07 10.41
CA PRO A 185 10.38 18.84 11.66
C PRO A 185 9.12 18.60 12.52
N PRO A 186 9.22 18.55 13.86
CA PRO A 186 8.09 18.25 14.75
C PRO A 186 6.87 19.15 14.55
N ASP A 187 7.05 20.44 14.31
CA ASP A 187 5.94 21.38 14.08
C ASP A 187 5.15 21.05 12.80
N ALA A 188 5.82 20.55 11.77
CA ALA A 188 5.15 20.04 10.56
C ALA A 188 4.45 18.70 10.81
N VAL A 189 5.01 17.83 11.67
CA VAL A 189 4.33 16.61 12.13
C VAL A 189 3.05 16.97 12.88
N LEU A 190 3.10 17.96 13.77
CA LEU A 190 1.95 18.49 14.49
C LEU A 190 0.90 19.01 13.53
N TYR A 191 1.29 19.89 12.60
CA TYR A 191 0.39 20.44 11.59
C TYR A 191 -0.33 19.35 10.81
N PHE A 192 0.40 18.37 10.26
CA PHE A 192 -0.23 17.29 9.49
C PHE A 192 -1.10 16.38 10.35
N THR A 193 -0.72 16.13 11.61
CA THR A 193 -1.52 15.31 12.54
C THR A 193 -2.85 16.00 12.87
N GLN A 194 -2.82 17.30 13.20
CA GLN A 194 -4.04 18.09 13.42
C GLN A 194 -4.89 18.17 12.14
N SER A 195 -4.24 18.32 10.99
CA SER A 195 -4.90 18.50 9.70
C SER A 195 -5.63 17.26 9.18
N ILE A 196 -5.46 16.08 9.79
CA ILE A 196 -6.23 14.88 9.43
C ILE A 196 -7.73 15.12 9.67
N VAL A 197 -8.10 15.94 10.66
CA VAL A 197 -9.48 16.34 10.97
C VAL A 197 -9.80 17.77 10.51
N HIS A 198 -9.10 18.28 9.51
CA HIS A 198 -9.37 19.61 8.97
C HIS A 198 -10.73 19.68 8.25
N ASP A 199 -11.43 20.81 8.29
CA ASP A 199 -12.75 20.96 7.64
C ASP A 199 -12.71 20.75 6.11
N SER A 200 -11.59 21.13 5.48
CA SER A 200 -11.36 20.90 4.05
C SER A 200 -10.92 19.46 3.75
N ILE A 201 -11.74 18.74 2.97
CA ILE A 201 -11.43 17.38 2.50
C ILE A 201 -10.11 17.28 1.72
N THR A 202 -9.74 18.33 0.97
CA THR A 202 -8.49 18.37 0.21
C THR A 202 -7.29 18.30 1.16
N ILE A 203 -7.30 19.16 2.20
CA ILE A 203 -6.25 19.15 3.24
C ILE A 203 -6.22 17.82 3.98
N ARG A 204 -7.39 17.27 4.38
CA ARG A 204 -7.43 15.96 5.06
C ARG A 204 -6.76 14.86 4.24
N LYS A 205 -7.00 14.82 2.92
CA LYS A 205 -6.38 13.81 2.04
C LYS A 205 -4.86 13.93 1.99
N VAL A 206 -4.35 15.16 1.88
CA VAL A 206 -2.92 15.44 1.89
C VAL A 206 -2.32 15.10 3.25
N ALA A 207 -2.97 15.49 4.35
CA ALA A 207 -2.58 15.18 5.71
C ALA A 207 -2.54 13.67 6.00
N ILE A 208 -3.55 12.90 5.60
CA ILE A 208 -3.57 11.44 5.74
C ILE A 208 -2.37 10.81 5.00
N SER A 209 -2.09 11.27 3.78
CA SER A 209 -0.95 10.81 3.00
C SER A 209 0.39 11.19 3.65
N ALA A 210 0.50 12.43 4.13
CA ALA A 210 1.69 12.92 4.81
C ALA A 210 1.96 12.16 6.11
N VAL A 211 0.94 11.96 6.95
CA VAL A 211 1.04 11.19 8.21
C VAL A 211 1.41 9.73 7.94
N ALA A 212 0.88 9.11 6.87
CA ALA A 212 1.32 7.78 6.47
C ALA A 212 2.83 7.74 6.10
N GLY A 213 3.34 8.79 5.43
CA GLY A 213 4.76 8.94 5.14
C GLY A 213 5.60 9.26 6.39
N ILE A 214 5.09 10.05 7.33
CA ILE A 214 5.73 10.33 8.62
C ILE A 214 5.84 9.03 9.44
N LEU A 215 4.77 8.25 9.57
CA LEU A 215 4.80 6.93 10.21
C LEU A 215 5.79 5.97 9.53
N LYS A 216 6.02 6.13 8.22
CA LYS A 216 7.04 5.37 7.49
C LYS A 216 8.46 5.82 7.84
N GLN A 217 8.72 7.11 8.04
CA GLN A 217 9.99 7.65 8.55
C GLN A 217 10.26 7.17 9.99
N LEU A 218 9.24 7.25 10.85
CA LEU A 218 9.32 6.89 12.28
C LEU A 218 9.34 5.37 12.52
N LYS A 219 9.12 4.57 11.48
CA LYS A 219 9.09 3.11 11.61
C LYS A 219 10.41 2.57 12.17
N TRP A 220 10.36 1.96 13.34
CA TRP A 220 11.54 1.34 13.94
C TRP A 220 12.14 0.23 13.07
N PRO A 221 13.45 0.28 12.82
CA PRO A 221 14.16 -0.82 12.20
C PRO A 221 14.03 -2.09 13.04
N ARG A 222 13.52 -3.17 12.44
CA ARG A 222 13.45 -4.48 13.10
C ARG A 222 14.67 -5.32 12.70
N LYS A 223 15.31 -5.94 13.69
CA LYS A 223 16.47 -6.82 13.48
C LYS A 223 16.09 -8.00 12.60
N LYS A 224 16.92 -8.26 11.60
CA LYS A 224 16.84 -9.46 10.75
C LYS A 224 18.07 -10.31 10.97
N VAL A 225 17.90 -11.62 10.91
CA VAL A 225 18.97 -12.61 11.03
C VAL A 225 19.07 -13.38 9.71
N ALA A 226 20.32 -13.64 9.30
CA ALA A 226 20.61 -14.54 8.21
C ALA A 226 20.36 -15.97 8.69
N MET A 227 19.54 -16.72 7.97
CA MET A 227 19.17 -18.09 8.30
C MET A 227 19.29 -18.95 7.07
N LYS A 228 19.79 -20.18 7.19
CA LYS A 228 19.74 -21.13 6.09
C LYS A 228 18.44 -21.92 6.13
N PRO A 229 17.71 -22.06 5.02
CA PRO A 229 16.51 -22.89 4.96
C PRO A 229 16.73 -24.34 5.40
N SER A 230 17.91 -24.89 5.10
CA SER A 230 18.29 -26.25 5.50
C SER A 230 18.53 -26.42 7.00
N GLU A 231 18.93 -25.36 7.70
CA GLU A 231 19.07 -25.37 9.17
C GLU A 231 17.69 -25.37 9.86
N ILE A 232 16.67 -24.77 9.22
CA ILE A 232 15.28 -24.74 9.72
C ILE A 232 14.58 -26.07 9.44
N SER A 233 14.66 -26.55 8.19
CA SER A 233 13.96 -27.76 7.75
C SER A 233 14.68 -29.05 8.11
N GLY A 234 15.98 -29.00 8.41
CA GLY A 234 16.83 -30.18 8.55
C GLY A 234 17.16 -30.88 7.22
N ILE A 235 16.72 -30.32 6.09
CA ILE A 235 16.81 -30.94 4.76
C ILE A 235 17.75 -30.12 3.88
N GLN A 236 18.67 -30.79 3.19
CA GLN A 236 19.55 -30.11 2.22
C GLN A 236 18.76 -29.71 0.99
N ASP A 237 19.04 -28.50 0.49
CA ASP A 237 18.43 -28.04 -0.75
C ASP A 237 18.90 -28.90 -1.93
N PRO A 238 17.99 -29.30 -2.85
CA PRO A 238 18.35 -30.11 -3.99
C PRO A 238 19.34 -29.38 -4.90
N GLU A 239 20.28 -30.13 -5.48
CA GLU A 239 21.18 -29.58 -6.50
C GLU A 239 20.40 -29.24 -7.78
N GLY A 240 20.61 -28.03 -8.31
CA GLY A 240 19.94 -27.54 -9.52
C GLY A 240 18.61 -26.84 -9.25
N ILE A 241 17.87 -26.58 -10.33
CA ILE A 241 16.58 -25.88 -10.25
C ILE A 241 15.49 -26.90 -10.00
N CYS A 242 14.78 -26.74 -8.88
CA CYS A 242 13.62 -27.54 -8.52
C CYS A 242 12.53 -26.60 -7.99
N VAL A 243 11.47 -26.43 -8.78
CA VAL A 243 10.37 -25.47 -8.51
C VAL A 243 9.21 -26.20 -7.84
N GLY A 244 8.41 -25.47 -7.06
CA GLY A 244 7.19 -25.98 -6.45
C GLY A 244 7.39 -26.48 -5.02
N ASP A 245 6.50 -27.37 -4.60
CA ASP A 245 6.48 -27.89 -3.24
C ASP A 245 7.61 -28.90 -3.03
N ARG A 246 8.35 -28.73 -1.93
CA ARG A 246 9.53 -29.53 -1.58
C ARG A 246 9.53 -29.79 -0.07
N GLU A 247 10.13 -30.90 0.31
CA GLU A 247 10.26 -31.25 1.73
C GLU A 247 10.94 -30.12 2.54
N GLY A 248 12.01 -29.53 2.00
CA GLY A 248 12.74 -28.41 2.63
C GLY A 248 11.99 -27.07 2.68
N ASN A 249 10.88 -26.89 1.95
CA ASN A 249 10.07 -25.67 1.99
C ASN A 249 8.65 -25.90 2.57
N HIS A 250 8.30 -27.14 2.90
CA HIS A 250 6.98 -27.51 3.39
C HIS A 250 6.60 -26.81 4.70
N TRP A 251 7.57 -26.52 5.57
CA TRP A 251 7.37 -25.75 6.80
C TRP A 251 6.82 -24.31 6.58
N LEU A 252 6.84 -23.80 5.35
CA LEU A 252 6.23 -22.52 4.97
C LEU A 252 4.73 -22.62 4.68
N GLN A 253 4.22 -23.83 4.47
CA GLN A 253 2.82 -24.07 4.15
C GLN A 253 1.95 -23.99 5.40
N TYR A 254 0.69 -23.66 5.18
CA TYR A 254 -0.34 -23.67 6.18
C TYR A 254 -0.82 -25.10 6.41
N GLU A 255 -0.81 -25.51 7.68
CA GLU A 255 -1.41 -26.76 8.12
C GLU A 255 -2.22 -26.53 9.39
N SER A 256 -3.50 -26.88 9.35
CA SER A 256 -4.42 -26.73 10.48
C SER A 256 -3.96 -27.47 11.75
N THR A 257 -3.14 -28.52 11.61
CA THR A 257 -2.59 -29.32 12.72
C THR A 257 -1.40 -28.67 13.43
N ASN A 258 -0.75 -27.67 12.83
CA ASN A 258 0.49 -27.07 13.32
C ASN A 258 0.41 -25.53 13.40
N LEU A 259 -0.73 -25.01 13.85
CA LEU A 259 -0.94 -23.58 14.03
C LEU A 259 -0.29 -23.05 15.31
N PRO A 260 0.23 -21.81 15.32
CA PRO A 260 0.84 -21.20 16.50
C PRO A 260 -0.24 -20.73 17.49
N LEU A 261 -0.82 -21.66 18.25
CA LEU A 261 -1.94 -21.40 19.17
C LEU A 261 -1.53 -21.01 20.59
N SER A 262 -0.23 -20.92 20.87
CA SER A 262 0.31 -20.50 22.17
C SER A 262 1.50 -19.55 21.98
N GLN A 263 1.81 -18.76 23.02
CA GLN A 263 2.96 -17.86 23.02
C GLN A 263 4.27 -18.63 22.77
N GLU A 264 4.45 -19.79 23.40
CA GLU A 264 5.64 -20.63 23.24
C GLU A 264 5.82 -21.09 21.78
N LEU A 265 4.76 -21.61 21.15
CA LEU A 265 4.81 -22.00 19.74
C LEU A 265 5.04 -20.78 18.85
N TRP A 266 4.33 -19.68 19.09
CA TRP A 266 4.45 -18.46 18.31
C TRP A 266 5.88 -17.93 18.28
N ASP A 267 6.57 -17.93 19.42
CA ASP A 267 7.94 -17.41 19.54
C ASP A 267 8.99 -18.40 19.01
N SER A 268 8.70 -19.71 19.08
CA SER A 268 9.62 -20.75 18.58
C SER A 268 9.63 -20.88 17.06
N LEU A 269 8.53 -20.49 16.40
CA LEU A 269 8.36 -20.68 14.96
C LEU A 269 9.00 -19.58 14.13
N HIS A 270 9.52 -19.97 12.97
CA HIS A 270 10.09 -19.05 11.99
C HIS A 270 9.01 -18.62 11.00
N TYR A 271 8.88 -17.32 10.76
CA TYR A 271 7.90 -16.77 9.82
C TYR A 271 8.57 -16.13 8.61
N VAL A 272 8.03 -16.42 7.42
CA VAL A 272 8.49 -15.81 6.17
C VAL A 272 7.32 -15.09 5.54
N GLU A 273 7.34 -13.77 5.63
CA GLU A 273 6.19 -12.95 5.24
C GLU A 273 6.03 -12.84 3.70
N LYS A 274 7.13 -12.99 2.95
CA LYS A 274 7.08 -12.95 1.48
C LYS A 274 6.61 -14.29 0.94
N THR A 275 5.50 -14.30 0.21
CA THR A 275 4.85 -15.52 -0.30
C THR A 275 5.63 -16.21 -1.42
N HIS A 276 6.45 -15.50 -2.18
CA HIS A 276 7.25 -16.05 -3.28
C HIS A 276 8.57 -16.72 -2.85
N TRP A 277 9.02 -16.53 -1.60
CA TRP A 277 10.28 -17.11 -1.12
C TRP A 277 10.15 -18.61 -0.96
N GLY A 278 11.12 -19.35 -1.52
CA GLY A 278 11.17 -20.81 -1.43
C GLY A 278 10.34 -21.53 -2.50
N TYR A 279 9.57 -20.86 -3.34
CA TYR A 279 8.82 -21.55 -4.41
C TYR A 279 9.74 -21.99 -5.56
N TYR A 280 10.42 -21.04 -6.19
CA TYR A 280 11.37 -21.32 -7.28
C TYR A 280 12.77 -21.64 -6.76
N SER A 281 13.31 -20.77 -5.92
CA SER A 281 14.59 -20.93 -5.23
C SER A 281 14.64 -20.07 -3.98
N TRP A 282 15.63 -20.33 -3.12
CA TRP A 282 15.93 -19.49 -1.97
C TRP A 282 16.79 -18.29 -2.39
N PRO A 283 16.63 -17.12 -1.72
CA PRO A 283 17.57 -16.02 -1.91
C PRO A 283 18.98 -16.43 -1.47
N ARG A 284 20.02 -15.81 -2.06
CA ARG A 284 21.43 -16.08 -1.70
C ARG A 284 21.68 -15.92 -0.19
N GLU A 285 21.04 -14.92 0.40
CA GLU A 285 21.02 -14.68 1.83
C GLU A 285 19.57 -14.49 2.27
N MET A 286 19.05 -15.44 3.03
CA MET A 286 17.68 -15.40 3.54
C MET A 286 17.63 -14.65 4.87
N MET A 287 17.17 -13.41 4.81
CA MET A 287 17.02 -12.53 5.97
C MET A 287 15.58 -12.57 6.48
N ILE A 288 15.37 -13.22 7.63
CA ILE A 288 14.08 -13.25 8.32
C ILE A 288 14.13 -12.39 9.59
N TYR A 289 12.97 -11.99 10.10
CA TYR A 289 12.92 -11.25 11.36
C TYR A 289 13.38 -12.15 12.50
N ALA A 290 14.23 -11.63 13.37
CA ALA A 290 14.69 -12.38 14.53
C ALA A 290 13.51 -12.65 15.48
N ALA A 291 13.45 -13.87 16.03
CA ALA A 291 12.63 -14.12 17.21
C ALA A 291 13.16 -13.20 18.33
N SER A 292 12.31 -12.33 18.87
CA SER A 292 12.72 -11.41 19.93
C SER A 292 12.65 -12.15 21.26
N GLU A 293 13.75 -12.21 22.01
CA GLU A 293 13.76 -12.77 23.38
C GLU A 293 12.82 -12.01 24.33
N LYS A 294 12.55 -10.73 24.01
CA LYS A 294 11.48 -9.91 24.58
C LYS A 294 10.87 -9.06 23.46
N PRO A 295 9.69 -9.40 22.92
CA PRO A 295 9.03 -8.52 21.97
C PRO A 295 8.64 -7.22 22.69
N GLN A 296 9.45 -6.17 22.54
CA GLN A 296 9.05 -4.83 22.93
C GLN A 296 8.04 -4.34 21.89
N ASP A 297 6.78 -4.65 22.16
CA ASP A 297 5.66 -4.26 21.31
C ASP A 297 5.41 -2.75 21.38
N ASP A 298 5.63 -2.16 22.56
CA ASP A 298 5.42 -0.75 22.85
C ASP A 298 6.73 -0.06 23.21
N LEU A 299 6.89 1.17 22.72
CA LEU A 299 7.93 2.07 23.19
C LEU A 299 7.39 2.87 24.37
N PRO A 300 8.11 2.94 25.51
CA PRO A 300 7.76 3.85 26.60
C PRO A 300 7.65 5.28 26.09
N TYR A 301 6.72 6.04 26.63
CA TYR A 301 6.47 7.42 26.21
C TYR A 301 7.73 8.30 26.33
N GLU A 302 8.57 8.03 27.33
CA GLU A 302 9.84 8.74 27.57
C GLU A 302 10.90 8.48 26.49
N GLU A 303 10.80 7.34 25.79
CA GLU A 303 11.73 6.95 24.72
C GLU A 303 11.24 7.39 23.33
N MET A 304 9.98 7.84 23.22
CA MET A 304 9.42 8.36 21.98
C MET A 304 10.12 9.65 21.56
N SER A 305 10.39 9.79 20.26
CA SER A 305 10.73 11.07 19.64
C SER A 305 9.57 12.05 19.73
N GLU A 306 9.84 13.35 19.60
CA GLU A 306 8.79 14.38 19.65
C GLU A 306 7.70 14.15 18.58
N GLY A 307 8.08 13.72 17.37
CA GLY A 307 7.10 13.37 16.33
C GLY A 307 6.22 12.17 16.69
N GLU A 308 6.77 11.17 17.38
CA GLU A 308 5.98 10.03 17.88
C GLU A 308 5.04 10.43 19.01
N LYS A 309 5.48 11.28 19.93
CA LYS A 309 4.63 11.80 21.02
C LYS A 309 3.45 12.58 20.49
N ILE A 310 3.67 13.46 19.52
CA ILE A 310 2.60 14.21 18.84
C ILE A 310 1.55 13.23 18.30
N ILE A 311 1.95 12.27 17.48
CA ILE A 311 1.00 11.31 16.91
C ILE A 311 0.31 10.50 18.01
N PHE A 312 1.07 10.03 19.01
CA PHE A 312 0.54 9.24 20.10
C PHE A 312 -0.52 9.99 20.91
N GLU A 313 -0.28 11.26 21.25
CA GLU A 313 -1.21 12.08 22.03
C GLU A 313 -2.53 12.32 21.28
N TYR A 314 -2.47 12.71 20.01
CA TYR A 314 -3.66 12.94 19.20
C TYR A 314 -4.46 11.66 18.96
N PHE A 315 -3.79 10.54 18.64
CA PHE A 315 -4.49 9.25 18.44
C PHE A 315 -4.93 8.58 19.75
N SER A 316 -4.49 9.09 20.91
CA SER A 316 -4.96 8.66 22.23
C SER A 316 -6.10 9.52 22.76
N ASP A 317 -6.36 10.69 22.15
CA ASP A 317 -7.47 11.57 22.47
C ASP A 317 -8.78 11.05 21.83
N PRO A 318 -9.78 10.64 22.64
CA PRO A 318 -11.06 10.16 22.13
C PRO A 318 -11.78 11.17 21.24
N ASP A 319 -11.70 12.47 21.55
CA ASP A 319 -12.43 13.51 20.80
C ASP A 319 -11.85 13.65 19.38
N PHE A 320 -10.51 13.65 19.27
CA PHE A 320 -9.83 13.65 17.98
C PHE A 320 -10.14 12.39 17.17
N VAL A 321 -10.12 11.21 17.79
CA VAL A 321 -10.43 9.95 17.11
C VAL A 321 -11.89 9.92 16.67
N GLU A 322 -12.83 10.39 17.48
CA GLU A 322 -14.24 10.48 17.11
C GLU A 322 -14.45 11.40 15.90
N GLN A 323 -13.83 12.59 15.91
CA GLN A 323 -13.89 13.52 14.79
C GLN A 323 -13.24 12.94 13.51
N LEU A 324 -12.12 12.23 13.65
CA LEU A 324 -11.48 11.51 12.55
C LEU A 324 -12.42 10.45 11.96
N MET A 325 -13.07 9.66 12.82
CA MET A 325 -14.01 8.64 12.39
C MET A 325 -15.22 9.26 11.69
N GLU A 326 -15.74 10.38 12.18
CA GLU A 326 -16.80 11.14 11.52
C GLU A 326 -16.37 11.57 10.12
N PHE A 327 -15.23 12.25 9.98
CA PHE A 327 -14.75 12.72 8.69
C PHE A 327 -14.40 11.61 7.70
N LEU A 328 -13.82 10.50 8.15
CA LEU A 328 -13.54 9.32 7.31
C LEU A 328 -14.81 8.62 6.86
N SER A 329 -15.91 8.82 7.59
CA SER A 329 -17.22 8.30 7.23
C SER A 329 -17.95 9.21 6.22
N LEU A 330 -17.64 10.51 6.13
CA LEU A 330 -18.33 11.41 5.18
C LEU A 330 -18.06 11.03 3.70
N GLU A 331 -19.11 11.05 2.87
CA GLU A 331 -19.06 10.70 1.45
C GLU A 331 -18.17 11.66 0.62
N GLU A 332 -17.33 11.11 -0.26
CA GLU A 332 -16.46 11.91 -1.13
C GLU A 332 -17.19 12.47 -2.38
N ARG A 333 -18.29 11.84 -2.85
CA ARG A 333 -19.02 12.25 -4.08
C ARG A 333 -20.52 11.95 -4.02
N LYS A 334 -21.31 12.99 -3.80
CA LYS A 334 -22.78 12.95 -3.85
C LYS A 334 -23.27 12.46 -5.23
N GLY A 335 -23.90 11.28 -5.30
CA GLY A 335 -24.64 10.79 -6.48
C GLY A 335 -23.90 9.86 -7.45
N LYS A 336 -22.65 9.45 -7.19
CA LYS A 336 -21.99 8.35 -7.92
C LYS A 336 -21.69 7.13 -7.05
N ASP A 337 -21.64 7.31 -5.74
CA ASP A 337 -21.42 6.26 -4.77
C ASP A 337 -22.71 6.07 -3.98
N SER A 338 -23.37 4.91 -4.09
CA SER A 338 -24.39 4.50 -3.12
C SER A 338 -23.65 3.79 -1.99
N PHE A 339 -23.15 4.57 -1.05
CA PHE A 339 -22.10 4.16 -0.13
C PHE A 339 -22.53 4.39 1.33
N ASN A 340 -22.13 3.50 2.25
CA ASN A 340 -22.41 3.66 3.68
C ASN A 340 -21.15 4.12 4.44
N PRO A 341 -21.13 5.37 4.94
CA PRO A 341 -20.09 5.97 5.77
C PRO A 341 -19.35 5.06 6.76
N GLY A 342 -20.09 4.36 7.62
CA GLY A 342 -19.50 3.51 8.66
C GLY A 342 -18.77 2.27 8.09
N ARG A 343 -19.12 1.85 6.87
CA ARG A 343 -18.57 0.65 6.25
C ARG A 343 -17.18 0.90 5.64
N PHE A 344 -16.91 2.09 5.09
CA PHE A 344 -15.59 2.43 4.50
C PHE A 344 -14.48 2.34 5.53
N CYS A 345 -14.77 2.99 6.65
CA CYS A 345 -13.82 3.18 7.73
C CYS A 345 -13.50 1.81 8.33
N LEU A 346 -14.54 0.96 8.49
CA LEU A 346 -14.38 -0.42 8.91
C LEU A 346 -13.42 -1.21 8.00
N PHE A 347 -13.52 -1.11 6.67
CA PHE A 347 -12.62 -1.83 5.76
C PHE A 347 -11.17 -1.40 5.93
N LYS A 348 -10.92 -0.08 5.86
CA LYS A 348 -9.57 0.49 5.91
C LYS A 348 -8.90 0.23 7.26
N ILE A 349 -9.63 0.42 8.36
CA ILE A 349 -9.12 0.18 9.71
C ILE A 349 -8.88 -1.31 9.93
N THR A 350 -9.79 -2.19 9.52
CA THR A 350 -9.61 -3.65 9.67
C THR A 350 -8.37 -4.12 8.92
N ALA A 351 -8.21 -3.76 7.64
CA ALA A 351 -7.02 -4.10 6.87
C ALA A 351 -5.75 -3.49 7.48
N GLY A 352 -5.81 -2.22 7.92
CA GLY A 352 -4.71 -1.52 8.59
C GLY A 352 -4.25 -2.20 9.88
N LEU A 353 -5.19 -2.57 10.76
CA LEU A 353 -4.91 -3.27 12.02
C LEU A 353 -4.32 -4.66 11.78
N ILE A 354 -4.90 -5.43 10.85
CA ILE A 354 -4.37 -6.76 10.51
C ILE A 354 -2.94 -6.63 9.96
N ARG A 355 -2.64 -5.66 9.09
CA ARG A 355 -1.29 -5.44 8.55
C ARG A 355 -0.32 -4.86 9.59
N GLY A 356 -0.80 -3.95 10.45
CA GLY A 356 -0.02 -3.29 11.50
C GLY A 356 0.45 -4.26 12.59
N SER A 357 -0.35 -5.27 12.90
CA SER A 357 -0.03 -6.32 13.89
C SER A 357 1.02 -7.34 13.42
N LYS A 358 1.64 -7.13 12.24
CA LYS A 358 2.68 -8.02 11.68
C LYS A 358 3.79 -8.39 12.65
N HIS A 359 4.18 -7.48 13.53
CA HIS A 359 5.33 -7.66 14.43
C HIS A 359 4.95 -7.75 15.91
N TRP A 360 3.66 -7.92 16.23
CA TRP A 360 3.19 -8.02 17.60
C TRP A 360 3.47 -9.39 18.24
N SER A 361 3.58 -9.40 19.56
CA SER A 361 3.53 -10.63 20.37
C SER A 361 2.20 -11.37 20.22
N PHE A 362 2.23 -12.68 20.51
CA PHE A 362 1.03 -13.51 20.48
C PHE A 362 -0.09 -12.95 21.36
N SER A 363 0.19 -12.53 22.59
CA SER A 363 -0.84 -11.95 23.48
C SER A 363 -1.57 -10.74 22.89
N LYS A 364 -0.89 -9.88 22.14
CA LYS A 364 -1.53 -8.74 21.46
C LYS A 364 -2.32 -9.18 20.22
N VAL A 365 -1.76 -10.08 19.42
CA VAL A 365 -2.43 -10.62 18.22
C VAL A 365 -3.69 -11.39 18.61
N ASP A 366 -3.64 -12.20 19.66
CA ASP A 366 -4.80 -12.95 20.18
C ASP A 366 -5.93 -12.00 20.63
N ARG A 367 -5.60 -10.98 21.44
CA ARG A 367 -6.57 -9.93 21.83
C ARG A 367 -7.16 -9.19 20.63
N LEU A 368 -6.34 -8.90 19.62
CA LEU A 368 -6.81 -8.28 18.39
C LEU A 368 -7.83 -9.17 17.67
N TRP A 369 -7.57 -10.47 17.53
CA TRP A 369 -8.48 -11.38 16.85
C TRP A 369 -9.75 -11.67 17.65
N GLN A 370 -9.70 -11.67 18.99
CA GLN A 370 -10.89 -11.72 19.83
C GLN A 370 -11.84 -10.54 19.56
N LEU A 371 -11.29 -9.36 19.23
CA LEU A 371 -12.07 -8.19 18.82
C LEU A 371 -12.51 -8.28 17.34
N LEU A 372 -11.59 -8.61 16.43
CA LEU A 372 -11.85 -8.55 14.99
C LEU A 372 -12.75 -9.68 14.49
N CYS A 373 -12.65 -10.90 15.02
CA CYS A 373 -13.45 -12.03 14.54
C CYS A 373 -14.97 -11.77 14.64
N PRO A 374 -15.52 -11.34 15.80
CA PRO A 374 -16.95 -10.98 15.90
C PRO A 374 -17.36 -9.81 14.99
N LEU A 375 -16.48 -8.81 14.82
CA LEU A 375 -16.74 -7.65 13.97
C LEU A 375 -16.81 -8.03 12.49
N ILE A 376 -15.81 -8.77 12.00
CA ILE A 376 -15.76 -9.27 10.63
C ILE A 376 -16.97 -10.18 10.36
N ARG A 377 -17.29 -11.09 11.29
CA ARG A 377 -18.47 -11.96 11.17
C ARG A 377 -19.76 -11.16 11.04
N THR A 378 -19.99 -10.20 11.94
CA THR A 378 -21.17 -9.33 11.89
C THR A 378 -21.23 -8.55 10.57
N ALA A 379 -20.09 -8.04 10.09
CA ALA A 379 -20.08 -7.26 8.87
C ALA A 379 -20.27 -8.09 7.60
N LEU A 380 -19.72 -9.29 7.54
CA LEU A 380 -19.93 -10.23 6.44
C LEU A 380 -21.36 -10.82 6.44
N ASN A 381 -21.99 -10.94 7.61
CA ASN A 381 -23.41 -11.29 7.70
C ASN A 381 -24.32 -10.20 7.14
N ASN A 382 -23.89 -8.94 7.20
CA ASN A 382 -24.63 -7.77 6.73
C ASN A 382 -24.07 -7.20 5.41
N ILE A 383 -23.39 -8.05 4.63
CA ILE A 383 -22.79 -7.67 3.34
C ILE A 383 -23.87 -7.28 2.32
N THR A 384 -23.60 -6.23 1.53
CA THR A 384 -24.52 -5.69 0.52
C THR A 384 -23.88 -5.63 -0.85
N VAL A 385 -24.68 -5.42 -1.89
CA VAL A 385 -24.22 -5.23 -3.29
C VAL A 385 -23.22 -4.07 -3.42
N GLU A 386 -23.30 -3.08 -2.53
CA GLU A 386 -22.42 -1.92 -2.53
C GLU A 386 -21.09 -2.17 -1.81
N THR A 387 -21.02 -3.21 -0.97
CA THR A 387 -19.90 -3.37 0.00
C THR A 387 -19.10 -4.64 -0.22
N TYR A 388 -19.58 -5.59 -1.02
CA TYR A 388 -18.91 -6.87 -1.20
C TYR A 388 -17.54 -6.74 -1.88
N THR A 389 -17.40 -5.81 -2.83
CA THR A 389 -16.11 -5.51 -3.49
C THR A 389 -15.10 -4.95 -2.51
N ASP A 390 -15.55 -4.09 -1.60
CA ASP A 390 -14.71 -3.47 -0.60
C ASP A 390 -14.23 -4.49 0.44
N TRP A 391 -15.12 -5.38 0.90
CA TRP A 391 -14.73 -6.50 1.76
C TRP A 391 -13.71 -7.43 1.07
N GLY A 392 -13.90 -7.74 -0.22
CA GLY A 392 -12.93 -8.55 -0.97
C GLY A 392 -11.56 -7.87 -1.06
N THR A 393 -11.54 -6.56 -1.36
CA THR A 393 -10.31 -5.76 -1.40
C THR A 393 -9.65 -5.64 -0.03
N CYS A 394 -10.45 -5.44 1.03
CA CYS A 394 -10.01 -5.37 2.42
C CYS A 394 -9.27 -6.66 2.83
N ILE A 395 -9.90 -7.82 2.65
CA ILE A 395 -9.32 -9.11 3.02
C ILE A 395 -8.10 -9.46 2.16
N ALA A 396 -8.14 -9.19 0.85
CA ALA A 396 -6.97 -9.36 -0.01
C ALA A 396 -5.79 -8.48 0.47
N THR A 397 -6.03 -7.20 0.72
CA THR A 397 -5.00 -6.26 1.19
C THR A 397 -4.44 -6.67 2.56
N ALA A 398 -5.30 -7.16 3.46
CA ALA A 398 -4.91 -7.64 4.79
C ALA A 398 -3.97 -8.85 4.72
N CYS A 399 -4.21 -9.74 3.75
CA CYS A 399 -3.46 -10.97 3.53
C CYS A 399 -2.16 -10.80 2.72
N GLU A 400 -2.03 -9.73 1.95
CA GLU A 400 -0.87 -9.52 1.06
C GLU A 400 0.47 -9.41 1.82
N GLY A 401 1.46 -10.20 1.39
CA GLY A 401 2.82 -10.15 1.94
C GLY A 401 2.88 -10.53 3.42
N ARG A 402 2.05 -11.51 3.80
CA ARG A 402 1.95 -12.09 5.14
C ARG A 402 2.18 -13.60 5.12
N ASP A 403 2.66 -14.11 6.24
CA ASP A 403 2.71 -15.55 6.51
C ASP A 403 1.29 -16.07 6.85
N PRO A 404 0.75 -17.08 6.14
CA PRO A 404 -0.64 -17.52 6.33
C PRO A 404 -0.90 -18.09 7.73
N ARG A 405 0.13 -18.65 8.38
CA ARG A 405 0.01 -19.23 9.74
C ARG A 405 -0.27 -18.16 10.79
N LYS A 406 0.15 -16.91 10.54
CA LYS A 406 -0.13 -15.75 11.41
C LYS A 406 -1.52 -15.17 11.21
N LEU A 407 -2.21 -15.56 10.14
CA LEU A 407 -3.55 -15.10 9.79
C LEU A 407 -4.58 -16.22 9.92
N HIS A 408 -4.26 -17.30 10.63
CA HIS A 408 -5.11 -18.49 10.71
C HIS A 408 -6.53 -18.18 11.22
N TRP A 409 -6.68 -17.30 12.21
CA TRP A 409 -8.00 -16.86 12.70
C TRP A 409 -8.91 -16.33 11.58
N LEU A 410 -8.34 -15.60 10.62
CA LEU A 410 -9.09 -15.07 9.48
C LEU A 410 -9.50 -16.18 8.52
N PHE A 411 -8.58 -17.08 8.18
CA PHE A 411 -8.88 -18.17 7.26
C PHE A 411 -9.90 -19.14 7.84
N GLU A 412 -9.76 -19.52 9.11
CA GLU A 412 -10.74 -20.37 9.78
C GLU A 412 -12.12 -19.70 9.82
N LEU A 413 -12.19 -18.41 10.20
CA LEU A 413 -13.45 -17.66 10.19
C LEU A 413 -14.12 -17.60 8.81
N LEU A 414 -13.35 -17.37 7.75
CA LEU A 414 -13.87 -17.31 6.38
C LEU A 414 -14.24 -18.71 5.83
N MET A 415 -13.66 -19.78 6.36
CA MET A 415 -13.87 -21.16 5.93
C MET A 415 -15.04 -21.87 6.62
N GLU A 416 -15.57 -21.34 7.74
CA GLU A 416 -16.61 -22.01 8.53
C GLU A 416 -17.86 -22.39 7.72
N SER A 417 -18.44 -21.47 6.96
CA SER A 417 -19.67 -21.72 6.16
C SER A 417 -19.84 -20.71 5.02
N PRO A 418 -18.94 -20.74 4.01
CA PRO A 418 -18.96 -19.75 2.91
C PRO A 418 -20.17 -19.91 1.96
N LEU A 419 -20.89 -21.03 2.02
CA LEU A 419 -22.15 -21.29 1.32
C LEU A 419 -23.17 -21.87 2.30
N SER A 420 -23.76 -21.03 3.14
CA SER A 420 -24.70 -21.45 4.18
C SER A 420 -26.14 -21.53 3.67
N GLY A 421 -26.48 -20.84 2.58
CA GLY A 421 -27.87 -20.65 2.12
C GLY A 421 -28.67 -19.66 2.97
N GLU A 422 -28.29 -19.48 4.24
CA GLU A 422 -28.82 -18.46 5.13
C GLU A 422 -28.47 -17.07 4.56
N GLY A 423 -29.47 -16.21 4.34
CA GLY A 423 -29.25 -14.88 3.73
C GLY A 423 -29.19 -14.84 2.19
N GLY A 424 -29.46 -15.96 1.52
CA GLY A 424 -29.71 -16.01 0.08
C GLY A 424 -28.46 -16.02 -0.82
N SER A 425 -28.70 -16.22 -2.12
CA SER A 425 -27.65 -16.50 -3.12
C SER A 425 -26.60 -15.39 -3.28
N PHE A 426 -27.00 -14.13 -3.07
CA PHE A 426 -26.07 -13.00 -3.14
C PHE A 426 -25.04 -13.04 -2.02
N ARG A 427 -25.47 -13.30 -0.77
CA ARG A 427 -24.56 -13.38 0.38
C ARG A 427 -23.56 -14.50 0.19
N ASP A 428 -24.04 -15.69 -0.17
CA ASP A 428 -23.21 -16.86 -0.47
C ASP A 428 -22.15 -16.58 -1.54
N ALA A 429 -22.53 -15.97 -2.66
CA ALA A 429 -21.57 -15.57 -3.70
C ALA A 429 -20.58 -14.48 -3.23
N SER A 430 -21.00 -13.61 -2.31
CA SER A 430 -20.14 -12.55 -1.75
C SER A 430 -19.13 -13.11 -0.75
N LEU A 431 -19.52 -14.03 0.12
CA LEU A 431 -18.61 -14.68 1.08
C LEU A 431 -17.53 -15.47 0.37
N LEU A 432 -17.88 -16.22 -0.68
CA LEU A 432 -16.91 -16.89 -1.54
C LEU A 432 -15.95 -15.92 -2.21
N TYR A 433 -16.42 -14.76 -2.67
CA TYR A 433 -15.56 -13.72 -3.26
C TYR A 433 -14.55 -13.17 -2.25
N VAL A 434 -14.99 -12.90 -1.01
CA VAL A 434 -14.12 -12.41 0.06
C VAL A 434 -13.07 -13.46 0.45
N LEU A 435 -13.48 -14.72 0.62
CA LEU A 435 -12.58 -15.84 0.90
C LEU A 435 -11.54 -16.03 -0.23
N GLN A 436 -11.99 -16.01 -1.48
CA GLN A 436 -11.13 -16.06 -2.67
C GLN A 436 -10.07 -14.96 -2.64
N GLY A 437 -10.46 -13.73 -2.30
CA GLY A 437 -9.55 -12.60 -2.16
C GLY A 437 -8.43 -12.87 -1.15
N GLY A 438 -8.74 -13.48 -0.01
CA GLY A 438 -7.74 -13.84 1.01
C GLY A 438 -6.81 -14.98 0.58
N LEU A 439 -7.37 -16.07 0.05
CA LEU A 439 -6.60 -17.25 -0.37
C LEU A 439 -5.69 -16.96 -1.56
N ALA A 440 -6.15 -16.15 -2.51
CA ALA A 440 -5.37 -15.76 -3.70
C ALA A 440 -4.03 -15.09 -3.34
N GLN A 441 -3.97 -14.39 -2.21
CA GLN A 441 -2.75 -13.69 -1.76
C GLN A 441 -1.72 -14.64 -1.14
N GLN A 442 -2.12 -15.83 -0.71
CA GLN A 442 -1.24 -16.82 -0.08
C GLN A 442 -0.64 -17.82 -1.08
N GLN A 443 -1.18 -17.87 -2.31
CA GLN A 443 -0.64 -18.65 -3.42
C GLN A 443 -0.44 -20.14 -3.04
N TRP A 444 0.75 -20.69 -3.31
CA TRP A 444 1.12 -22.09 -3.06
C TRP A 444 1.18 -22.50 -1.58
N ARG A 445 1.12 -21.55 -0.64
CA ARG A 445 1.31 -21.84 0.78
C ARG A 445 0.08 -22.33 1.52
N VAL A 446 -1.10 -22.35 0.88
CA VAL A 446 -2.37 -22.70 1.54
C VAL A 446 -3.03 -23.93 0.93
N SER A 447 -2.21 -24.85 0.42
CA SER A 447 -2.63 -26.10 -0.20
C SER A 447 -3.71 -26.85 0.60
N GLU A 448 -3.50 -27.03 1.92
CA GLU A 448 -4.46 -27.71 2.80
C GLU A 448 -5.84 -27.01 2.86
N LEU A 449 -5.86 -25.68 2.92
CA LEU A 449 -7.10 -24.89 2.86
C LEU A 449 -7.79 -25.02 1.50
N LEU A 450 -7.03 -25.09 0.41
CA LEU A 450 -7.57 -25.29 -0.94
C LEU A 450 -8.23 -26.68 -1.08
N HIS A 451 -7.63 -27.73 -0.52
CA HIS A 451 -8.24 -29.06 -0.44
C HIS A 451 -9.53 -29.07 0.38
N ARG A 452 -9.53 -28.44 1.57
CA ARG A 452 -10.74 -28.28 2.38
C ARG A 452 -11.85 -27.54 1.63
N LEU A 453 -11.50 -26.47 0.93
CA LEU A 453 -12.45 -25.68 0.16
C LEU A 453 -13.02 -26.46 -1.02
N LEU A 454 -12.16 -27.19 -1.75
CA LEU A 454 -12.61 -28.06 -2.84
C LEU A 454 -13.58 -29.13 -2.34
N ALA A 455 -13.23 -29.85 -1.27
CA ALA A 455 -14.08 -30.86 -0.66
C ALA A 455 -15.43 -30.28 -0.18
N TYR A 456 -15.44 -29.03 0.31
CA TYR A 456 -16.66 -28.34 0.70
C TYR A 456 -17.55 -27.93 -0.50
N LEU A 457 -16.93 -27.51 -1.62
CA LEU A 457 -17.62 -27.00 -2.80
C LEU A 457 -18.06 -28.08 -3.78
N GLU A 458 -17.34 -29.21 -3.87
CA GLU A 458 -17.60 -30.28 -4.85
C GLU A 458 -19.03 -30.89 -4.74
N PRO A 459 -19.61 -31.09 -3.54
CA PRO A 459 -21.01 -31.48 -3.40
C PRO A 459 -22.00 -30.37 -3.82
N LYS A 460 -21.57 -29.11 -3.83
CA LYS A 460 -22.39 -27.91 -4.10
C LYS A 460 -22.22 -27.38 -5.53
N LEU A 461 -21.67 -28.16 -6.46
CA LEU A 461 -21.51 -27.71 -7.85
C LEU A 461 -22.85 -27.58 -8.61
N THR A 462 -23.92 -28.24 -8.15
CA THR A 462 -25.24 -28.24 -8.79
C THR A 462 -26.19 -27.16 -8.26
N GLN A 463 -25.65 -26.13 -7.60
CA GLN A 463 -26.42 -25.03 -7.00
C GLN A 463 -27.40 -24.39 -7.98
N VAL A 464 -28.61 -24.05 -7.50
CA VAL A 464 -29.71 -23.57 -8.35
C VAL A 464 -29.44 -22.16 -8.87
N TYR A 465 -28.74 -21.33 -8.09
CA TYR A 465 -28.50 -19.94 -8.42
C TYR A 465 -27.29 -19.75 -9.34
N LYS A 466 -27.48 -19.03 -10.44
CA LYS A 466 -26.45 -18.78 -11.47
C LYS A 466 -25.23 -18.03 -10.91
N ASN A 467 -25.45 -16.95 -10.17
CA ASN A 467 -24.40 -16.14 -9.57
C ASN A 467 -23.50 -16.94 -8.61
N VAL A 468 -24.07 -17.87 -7.84
CA VAL A 468 -23.32 -18.76 -6.95
C VAL A 468 -22.48 -19.74 -7.78
N ARG A 469 -23.04 -20.35 -8.83
CA ARG A 469 -22.27 -21.24 -9.73
C ARG A 469 -21.11 -20.53 -10.43
N GLU A 470 -21.33 -19.30 -10.92
CA GLU A 470 -20.27 -18.47 -11.52
C GLU A 470 -19.16 -18.19 -10.52
N ARG A 471 -19.53 -17.85 -9.28
CA ARG A 471 -18.55 -17.62 -8.22
C ARG A 471 -17.78 -18.89 -7.86
N ILE A 472 -18.46 -20.03 -7.73
CA ILE A 472 -17.81 -21.33 -7.50
C ILE A 472 -16.83 -21.63 -8.64
N GLY A 473 -17.22 -21.41 -9.90
CA GLY A 473 -16.32 -21.57 -11.04
C GLY A 473 -15.05 -20.72 -10.91
N SER A 474 -15.19 -19.44 -10.54
CA SER A 474 -14.04 -18.55 -10.29
C SER A 474 -13.16 -19.04 -9.14
N VAL A 475 -13.75 -19.51 -8.03
CA VAL A 475 -13.00 -20.09 -6.90
C VAL A 475 -12.24 -21.34 -7.31
N LEU A 476 -12.86 -22.23 -8.10
CA LEU A 476 -12.21 -23.44 -8.61
C LEU A 476 -10.99 -23.11 -9.47
N THR A 477 -11.06 -22.08 -10.32
CA THR A 477 -9.87 -21.62 -11.06
C THR A 477 -8.72 -21.29 -10.11
N TYR A 478 -8.99 -20.56 -9.02
CA TYR A 478 -7.94 -20.21 -8.06
C TYR A 478 -7.42 -21.42 -7.28
N ILE A 479 -8.29 -22.38 -6.96
CA ILE A 479 -7.90 -23.65 -6.31
C ILE A 479 -6.88 -24.41 -7.17
N PHE A 480 -7.11 -24.48 -8.48
CA PHE A 480 -6.25 -25.22 -9.41
C PHE A 480 -5.12 -24.36 -10.01
N MET A 481 -5.04 -23.07 -9.70
CA MET A 481 -4.08 -22.14 -10.31
C MET A 481 -2.61 -22.53 -10.10
N ILE A 482 -2.32 -23.27 -9.02
CA ILE A 482 -0.96 -23.69 -8.66
C ILE A 482 -0.62 -25.08 -9.27
N ASP A 483 -1.60 -25.81 -9.80
CA ASP A 483 -1.37 -27.06 -10.54
C ASP A 483 -0.82 -26.77 -11.94
N VAL A 484 0.47 -26.44 -12.01
CA VAL A 484 1.14 -25.97 -13.22
C VAL A 484 2.08 -27.03 -13.81
N ALA A 485 2.01 -27.22 -15.12
CA ALA A 485 2.90 -28.10 -15.88
C ALA A 485 4.14 -27.34 -16.41
N LEU A 486 4.88 -26.68 -15.52
CA LEU A 486 6.09 -25.92 -15.88
C LEU A 486 7.36 -26.80 -15.81
N PRO A 487 8.39 -26.53 -16.64
CA PRO A 487 9.67 -27.26 -16.58
C PRO A 487 10.28 -27.23 -15.17
N HIS A 488 10.86 -28.34 -14.74
CA HIS A 488 11.51 -28.49 -13.43
C HIS A 488 10.59 -28.26 -12.22
N THR A 489 9.27 -28.24 -12.41
CA THR A 489 8.29 -28.10 -11.33
C THR A 489 7.87 -29.47 -10.84
N ARG A 490 7.95 -29.70 -9.52
CA ARG A 490 7.42 -30.92 -8.91
C ARG A 490 5.89 -30.86 -8.85
N PRO A 491 5.21 -32.02 -8.85
CA PRO A 491 3.79 -32.08 -8.53
C PRO A 491 3.52 -31.33 -7.24
N THR A 492 2.52 -30.46 -7.27
CA THR A 492 2.21 -29.63 -6.12
C THR A 492 1.42 -30.42 -5.09
N SER A 493 1.44 -29.97 -3.85
CA SER A 493 0.56 -30.50 -2.80
C SER A 493 -0.87 -30.00 -2.98
N SER A 494 -1.08 -28.92 -3.76
CA SER A 494 -2.39 -28.32 -4.01
C SER A 494 -3.31 -29.28 -4.77
N PRO A 495 -4.63 -29.03 -4.78
CA PRO A 495 -5.56 -29.86 -5.55
C PRO A 495 -5.20 -29.94 -7.03
N HIS A 496 -5.26 -31.14 -7.60
CA HIS A 496 -4.95 -31.36 -9.02
C HIS A 496 -6.21 -31.32 -9.89
N VAL A 497 -6.15 -30.57 -10.99
CA VAL A 497 -7.29 -30.39 -11.90
C VAL A 497 -7.71 -31.70 -12.55
N ALA A 498 -6.75 -32.57 -12.90
CA ALA A 498 -7.02 -33.84 -13.58
C ALA A 498 -7.86 -34.80 -12.73
N GLU A 499 -7.59 -34.87 -11.42
CA GLU A 499 -8.36 -35.69 -10.48
C GLU A 499 -9.80 -35.17 -10.33
N PHE A 500 -9.95 -33.85 -10.21
CA PHE A 500 -11.26 -33.21 -10.13
C PHE A 500 -12.09 -33.43 -11.41
N VAL A 501 -11.49 -33.19 -12.58
CA VAL A 501 -12.16 -33.38 -13.88
C VAL A 501 -12.60 -34.83 -14.05
N THR A 502 -11.79 -35.80 -13.61
CA THR A 502 -12.17 -37.23 -13.66
C THR A 502 -13.46 -37.49 -12.88
N ARG A 503 -13.57 -36.99 -11.64
CA ARG A 503 -14.78 -37.13 -10.81
C ARG A 503 -15.98 -36.39 -11.40
N VAL A 504 -15.77 -35.21 -11.99
CA VAL A 504 -16.84 -34.45 -12.67
C VAL A 504 -17.34 -35.19 -13.91
N LEU A 505 -16.46 -35.75 -14.73
CA LEU A 505 -16.83 -36.53 -15.91
C LEU A 505 -17.67 -37.76 -15.55
N GLU A 506 -17.38 -38.43 -14.43
CA GLU A 506 -18.21 -39.53 -13.94
C GLU A 506 -19.64 -39.10 -13.63
N ARG A 507 -19.83 -37.91 -13.05
CA ARG A 507 -21.14 -37.32 -12.76
C ARG A 507 -21.87 -36.80 -14.00
N LEU A 508 -21.17 -36.63 -15.13
CA LEU A 508 -21.73 -36.18 -16.41
C LEU A 508 -22.07 -37.35 -17.35
N LYS A 509 -21.71 -38.60 -17.02
CA LYS A 509 -22.01 -39.80 -17.82
C LYS A 509 -23.49 -39.90 -18.25
N PRO A 510 -24.50 -39.57 -17.43
CA PRO A 510 -25.91 -39.63 -17.87
C PRO A 510 -26.22 -38.77 -19.11
N LEU A 511 -25.47 -37.68 -19.34
CA LEU A 511 -25.64 -36.81 -20.52
C LEU A 511 -24.98 -37.36 -21.78
N THR A 512 -24.03 -38.30 -21.65
CA THR A 512 -23.33 -38.89 -22.80
C THR A 512 -24.12 -39.99 -23.50
N SER A 513 -25.21 -40.47 -22.87
CA SER A 513 -26.11 -41.50 -23.39
C SER A 513 -27.34 -40.97 -24.13
N GLU A 514 -27.65 -39.66 -24.03
CA GLU A 514 -28.80 -39.04 -24.70
C GLU A 514 -28.42 -38.40 -26.04
N SER A 515 -29.32 -38.49 -27.04
CA SER A 515 -29.10 -37.91 -28.38
C SER A 515 -29.40 -36.40 -28.46
N GLU A 516 -30.19 -35.85 -27.53
CA GLU A 516 -30.57 -34.42 -27.50
C GLU A 516 -30.60 -33.85 -26.06
N ILE A 517 -29.61 -33.02 -25.72
CA ILE A 517 -29.52 -32.36 -24.41
C ILE A 517 -30.39 -31.09 -24.41
N HIS A 518 -31.49 -31.10 -23.66
CA HIS A 518 -32.38 -29.94 -23.52
C HIS A 518 -31.91 -28.98 -22.40
N ASN A 519 -31.80 -27.68 -22.71
CA ASN A 519 -31.29 -26.66 -21.77
C ASN A 519 -32.23 -26.35 -20.57
N HIS A 520 -33.50 -26.72 -20.70
CA HIS A 520 -34.58 -26.58 -19.73
C HIS A 520 -35.37 -27.91 -19.71
N ILE A 521 -35.52 -28.52 -18.55
CA ILE A 521 -36.19 -29.82 -18.39
C ILE A 521 -37.60 -29.59 -17.85
N HIS A 522 -38.59 -30.25 -18.46
CA HIS A 522 -39.97 -30.34 -17.97
C HIS A 522 -40.02 -31.25 -16.74
N GLU A 523 -40.71 -30.83 -15.67
CA GLU A 523 -40.90 -31.61 -14.45
C GLU A 523 -41.76 -32.86 -14.70
N GLU A 524 -41.14 -33.98 -15.07
CA GLU A 524 -41.72 -35.31 -14.88
C GLU A 524 -40.86 -36.09 -13.89
N ASN A 525 -41.48 -36.64 -12.85
CA ASN A 525 -40.80 -37.27 -11.70
C ASN A 525 -40.37 -38.72 -12.01
N THR A 526 -39.25 -38.92 -12.72
CA THR A 526 -38.52 -40.21 -12.74
C THR A 526 -37.09 -40.05 -12.22
N GLN A 527 -36.51 -41.11 -11.67
CA GLN A 527 -35.16 -41.07 -11.07
C GLN A 527 -34.07 -40.77 -12.10
N GLU A 528 -34.24 -41.22 -13.35
CA GLU A 528 -33.35 -40.88 -14.47
C GLU A 528 -33.41 -39.39 -14.88
N THR A 529 -34.60 -38.77 -14.81
CA THR A 529 -34.73 -37.33 -15.09
C THR A 529 -34.07 -36.44 -14.03
N ASP A 530 -33.95 -36.89 -12.77
CA ASP A 530 -33.25 -36.14 -11.71
C ASP A 530 -31.72 -36.18 -11.91
N GLU A 531 -31.15 -37.35 -12.23
CA GLU A 531 -29.71 -37.47 -12.51
C GLU A 531 -29.28 -36.66 -13.74
N CYS A 532 -30.07 -36.69 -14.83
CA CYS A 532 -29.85 -35.87 -16.02
C CYS A 532 -29.94 -34.37 -15.69
N THR A 533 -30.94 -33.96 -14.89
CA THR A 533 -31.11 -32.56 -14.46
C THR A 533 -29.93 -32.06 -13.62
N GLN A 534 -29.43 -32.88 -12.70
CA GLN A 534 -28.26 -32.55 -11.89
C GLN A 534 -26.99 -32.47 -12.74
N ALA A 535 -26.83 -33.35 -13.72
CA ALA A 535 -25.72 -33.30 -14.66
C ALA A 535 -25.74 -32.03 -15.53
N VAL A 536 -26.91 -31.57 -16.02
CA VAL A 536 -27.02 -30.28 -16.74
C VAL A 536 -26.64 -29.10 -15.84
N LYS A 537 -27.07 -29.09 -14.57
CA LYS A 537 -26.68 -28.04 -13.61
C LYS A 537 -25.16 -28.05 -13.35
N LEU A 538 -24.56 -29.24 -13.24
CA LEU A 538 -23.11 -29.41 -13.09
C LEU A 538 -22.35 -28.89 -14.31
N LEU A 539 -22.82 -29.20 -15.53
CA LEU A 539 -22.24 -28.72 -16.77
C LEU A 539 -22.24 -27.18 -16.85
N LYS A 540 -23.33 -26.54 -16.39
CA LYS A 540 -23.42 -25.07 -16.30
C LYS A 540 -22.43 -24.44 -15.32
N THR A 541 -21.99 -25.17 -14.29
CA THR A 541 -20.88 -24.74 -13.42
C THR A 541 -19.53 -24.96 -14.10
N GLY A 542 -19.35 -26.10 -14.76
CA GLY A 542 -18.12 -26.47 -15.47
C GLY A 542 -17.76 -25.57 -16.66
N GLN A 543 -18.75 -25.03 -17.38
CA GLN A 543 -18.51 -24.06 -18.46
C GLN A 543 -17.73 -22.82 -18.01
N ASN A 544 -17.87 -22.41 -16.74
CA ASN A 544 -17.15 -21.27 -16.18
C ASN A 544 -15.71 -21.61 -15.76
N VAL A 545 -15.36 -22.90 -15.64
CA VAL A 545 -14.01 -23.36 -15.30
C VAL A 545 -13.13 -23.35 -16.55
N ASN A 546 -13.62 -23.81 -17.71
CA ASN A 546 -12.85 -23.83 -18.97
C ASN A 546 -12.55 -22.43 -19.53
N CYS A 547 -13.46 -21.46 -19.40
CA CYS A 547 -13.23 -20.09 -19.90
C CYS A 547 -12.09 -19.34 -19.19
N VAL A 548 -11.59 -19.85 -18.05
CA VAL A 548 -10.51 -19.22 -17.28
C VAL A 548 -9.21 -20.02 -17.33
N VAL A 549 -9.28 -21.34 -17.58
CA VAL A 549 -8.10 -22.22 -17.69
C VAL A 549 -7.46 -22.15 -19.07
N ASP A 550 -8.23 -21.98 -20.15
CA ASP A 550 -7.69 -21.87 -21.53
C ASP A 550 -7.11 -20.49 -21.89
N GLY A 551 -7.04 -19.57 -20.92
CA GLY A 551 -6.53 -18.20 -21.08
C GLY A 551 -5.08 -17.98 -20.63
N HIS A 552 -4.36 -19.04 -20.23
CA HIS A 552 -2.98 -18.96 -19.73
C HIS A 552 -2.01 -19.91 -20.43
#